data_AF-A0A6C0JEZ7-F1
#
_entry.id   AF-A0A6C0JEZ7-F1
#
_cell.length_a   1.000
_cell.length_b   1.000
_cell.length_c   1.000
_cell.angle_alpha   90.00
_cell.angle_beta   90.00
_cell.angle_gamma   90.00
#
_symmetry.space_group_name_H-M   'P 1'
#
loop_
_entity.id
_entity.type
_entity.pdbx_description
1 polymer ?
#
loop_
_entity_poly.entity_id
_entity_poly.type
_entity_poly.pdbx_seq_one_letter_code
_entity_poly.pdbx_strand_id
1 'polypeptide(L)'
;MILESIYLFFRNMIITFSNIRYLHIFFNTLFLLTISTSIPYYLLEYISNISPNDYINLLSVKIYKIFYNSPSFVILFIIHNFKLSKLLSTTFKVYNNPNHLYVSGLSIFIYSFFYIISLINDKFLFFHFLANTLSYSIFLNELAYSFMNNNLYNYHNKIDFYNNNYYIFILYGFLTTYLTYIIPINLFLPCSFIICSLIQNSVINLTYNKCSNNKLNLLYPIEVIFNPIANFLGNIILFWIRRRNMISIKY
;
A
#
# COMPACT_ATOMS: atom_id res chain seq x y z
N MET A 1 -15.85 18.77 -9.49
CA MET A 1 -14.91 17.63 -9.39
C MET A 1 -13.45 18.05 -9.22
N ILE A 2 -12.73 18.63 -10.19
CA ILE A 2 -11.29 18.97 -10.00
C ILE A 2 -11.09 20.04 -8.91
N LEU A 3 -11.76 21.18 -9.00
CA LEU A 3 -11.67 22.23 -7.96
C LEU A 3 -12.12 21.74 -6.57
N GLU A 4 -13.12 20.86 -6.54
CA GLU A 4 -13.62 20.22 -5.33
C GLU A 4 -12.59 19.25 -4.71
N SER A 5 -11.90 18.46 -5.54
CA SER A 5 -10.80 17.59 -5.09
C SER A 5 -9.61 18.39 -4.55
N ILE A 6 -9.28 19.53 -5.17
CA ILE A 6 -8.21 20.43 -4.69
C ILE A 6 -8.63 21.06 -3.36
N TYR A 7 -9.86 21.55 -3.26
CA TYR A 7 -10.39 22.10 -2.01
C TYR A 7 -10.39 21.07 -0.88
N LEU A 8 -10.90 19.86 -1.13
CA LEU A 8 -10.94 18.77 -0.16
C LEU A 8 -9.52 18.33 0.25
N PHE A 9 -8.57 18.32 -0.69
CA PHE A 9 -7.16 18.07 -0.39
C PHE A 9 -6.66 19.04 0.69
N PHE A 10 -6.74 20.36 0.45
CA PHE A 10 -6.21 21.34 1.40
C PHE A 10 -6.99 21.35 2.72
N ARG A 11 -8.32 21.26 2.67
CA ARG A 11 -9.17 21.23 3.86
C ARG A 11 -8.84 20.03 4.75
N ASN A 12 -8.75 18.83 4.17
CA ASN A 12 -8.44 17.61 4.93
C ASN A 12 -7.01 17.66 5.49
N MET A 13 -6.05 18.25 4.77
CA MET A 13 -4.71 18.49 5.32
C MET A 13 -4.76 19.39 6.55
N ILE A 14 -5.42 20.53 6.47
CA ILE A 14 -5.50 21.47 7.59
C ILE A 14 -6.15 20.81 8.80
N ILE A 15 -7.25 20.06 8.60
CA ILE A 15 -7.94 19.35 9.69
C ILE A 15 -7.07 18.26 10.30
N THR A 16 -6.34 17.49 9.49
CA THR A 16 -5.49 16.39 9.99
C THR A 16 -4.24 16.91 10.69
N PHE A 17 -3.53 17.87 10.10
CA PHE A 17 -2.31 18.44 10.67
C PHE A 17 -2.56 19.42 11.83
N SER A 18 -3.80 19.90 12.04
CA SER A 18 -4.14 20.63 13.28
C SER A 18 -4.37 19.71 14.48
N ASN A 19 -4.48 18.40 14.27
CA ASN A 19 -4.64 17.44 15.36
C ASN A 19 -3.27 17.00 15.93
N ILE A 20 -2.98 17.40 17.17
CA ILE A 20 -1.72 17.09 17.87
C ILE A 20 -1.46 15.58 17.98
N ARG A 21 -2.49 14.77 18.21
CA ARG A 21 -2.33 13.30 18.29
C ARG A 21 -1.93 12.73 16.92
N TYR A 22 -2.52 13.25 15.85
CA TYR A 22 -2.13 12.88 14.48
C TYR A 22 -0.68 13.25 14.20
N LEU A 23 -0.29 14.49 14.49
CA LEU A 23 1.09 14.96 14.33
C LEU A 23 2.10 14.09 15.09
N HIS A 24 1.83 13.81 16.36
CA HIS A 24 2.74 13.01 17.19
C HIS A 24 2.96 11.62 16.60
N ILE A 25 1.89 10.93 16.21
CA ILE A 25 2.03 9.59 15.63
C ILE A 25 2.65 9.69 14.22
N PHE A 26 2.33 10.71 13.42
CA PHE A 26 2.95 10.99 12.11
C PHE A 26 4.47 11.13 12.21
N PHE A 27 4.96 12.01 13.08
CA PHE A 27 6.40 12.23 13.26
C PHE A 27 7.10 11.02 13.88
N ASN A 28 6.49 10.33 14.85
CA ASN A 28 7.10 9.14 15.45
C ASN A 28 7.34 8.03 14.42
N THR A 29 6.41 7.81 13.49
CA THR A 29 6.66 6.81 12.43
C THR A 29 7.66 7.28 11.41
N LEU A 30 7.64 8.56 11.06
CA LEU A 30 8.64 9.11 10.14
C LEU A 30 10.04 8.92 10.72
N PHE A 31 10.22 9.22 12.01
CA PHE A 31 11.45 8.99 12.75
C PHE A 31 11.84 7.51 12.85
N LEU A 32 10.86 6.63 13.12
CA LEU A 32 11.11 5.18 13.14
C LEU A 32 11.60 4.70 11.76
N LEU A 33 10.96 5.15 10.68
CA LEU A 33 11.32 4.76 9.31
C LEU A 33 12.70 5.27 8.93
N THR A 34 13.04 6.52 9.27
CA THR A 34 14.38 7.06 8.97
C THR A 34 15.48 6.29 9.71
N ILE A 35 15.28 5.98 11.00
CA ILE A 35 16.26 5.23 11.79
C ILE A 35 16.41 3.79 11.34
N SER A 36 15.29 3.11 11.07
CA SER A 36 15.34 1.67 10.77
C SER A 36 15.70 1.36 9.31
N THR A 37 15.61 2.34 8.41
CA THR A 37 15.74 2.09 6.97
C THR A 37 16.74 3.02 6.29
N SER A 38 16.54 4.34 6.36
CA SER A 38 17.40 5.31 5.65
C SER A 38 18.80 5.42 6.22
N ILE A 39 18.96 5.49 7.55
CA ILE A 39 20.27 5.57 8.20
C ILE A 39 21.12 4.32 7.92
N PRO A 40 20.60 3.08 8.09
CA PRO A 40 21.33 1.86 7.74
C PRO A 40 21.76 1.82 6.27
N TYR A 41 20.89 2.24 5.34
CA TYR A 41 21.22 2.29 3.92
C TYR A 41 22.39 3.27 3.66
N TYR A 42 22.34 4.47 4.24
CA TYR A 42 23.41 5.46 4.13
C TYR A 42 24.74 4.96 4.69
N LEU A 43 24.71 4.32 5.87
CA LEU A 43 25.91 3.74 6.48
C LEU A 43 26.50 2.62 5.61
N LEU A 44 25.66 1.79 5.00
CA LEU A 44 26.09 0.73 4.09
C LEU A 44 26.77 1.30 2.84
N GLU A 45 26.18 2.32 2.20
CA GLU A 45 26.81 2.99 1.07
C GLU A 45 28.13 3.65 1.46
N TYR A 46 28.17 4.35 2.59
CA TYR A 46 29.39 4.99 3.10
C TYR A 46 30.52 3.98 3.35
N ILE A 47 30.24 2.87 4.04
CA ILE A 47 31.21 1.81 4.30
C ILE A 47 31.66 1.15 2.99
N SER A 48 30.73 0.91 2.06
CA SER A 48 31.04 0.30 0.77
C SER A 48 31.97 1.17 -0.09
N ASN A 49 31.88 2.50 0.03
CA ASN A 49 32.76 3.42 -0.71
C ASN A 49 34.19 3.50 -0.15
N ILE A 50 34.39 3.09 1.11
CA ILE A 50 35.71 3.11 1.78
C ILE A 50 36.43 1.77 1.60
N SER A 51 35.68 0.70 1.37
CA SER A 51 36.20 -0.66 1.22
C SER A 51 36.97 -0.81 -0.10
N PRO A 52 38.21 -1.36 -0.07
CA PRO A 52 39.03 -1.53 -1.27
C PRO A 52 38.56 -2.68 -2.19
N ASN A 53 37.51 -3.42 -1.80
CA ASN A 53 37.07 -4.61 -2.51
C ASN A 53 35.77 -4.35 -3.30
N ASP A 54 35.93 -3.67 -4.45
CA ASP A 54 34.83 -3.15 -5.27
C ASP A 54 33.79 -4.20 -5.65
N TYR A 55 34.21 -5.44 -5.92
CA TYR A 55 33.28 -6.52 -6.30
C TYR A 55 32.34 -6.91 -5.16
N ILE A 56 32.85 -7.06 -3.94
CA ILE A 56 32.05 -7.43 -2.76
C ILE A 56 31.11 -6.30 -2.37
N ASN A 57 31.58 -5.05 -2.47
CA ASN A 57 30.77 -3.85 -2.22
C ASN A 57 29.59 -3.74 -3.20
N LEU A 58 29.84 -3.98 -4.48
CA LEU A 58 28.81 -3.90 -5.51
C LEU A 58 27.76 -5.00 -5.31
N LEU A 59 28.17 -6.19 -4.87
CA LEU A 59 27.27 -7.30 -4.59
C LEU A 59 26.44 -7.06 -3.32
N SER A 60 27.03 -6.54 -2.25
CA SER A 60 26.32 -6.23 -0.99
C SER A 60 25.27 -5.12 -1.16
N VAL A 61 25.60 -4.06 -1.90
CA VAL A 61 24.65 -2.97 -2.24
C VAL A 61 23.47 -3.51 -3.05
N LYS A 62 23.70 -4.39 -4.03
CA LYS A 62 22.63 -5.01 -4.83
C LYS A 62 21.72 -5.90 -3.99
N ILE A 63 22.29 -6.74 -3.13
CA ILE A 63 21.52 -7.58 -2.20
C ILE A 63 20.66 -6.69 -1.29
N TYR A 64 21.27 -5.68 -0.67
CA TYR A 64 20.54 -4.77 0.21
C TYR A 64 19.40 -4.06 -0.51
N LYS A 65 19.63 -3.60 -1.74
CA LYS A 65 18.61 -2.95 -2.58
C LYS A 65 17.40 -3.85 -2.85
N ILE A 66 17.61 -5.15 -3.09
CA ILE A 66 16.52 -6.13 -3.30
C ILE A 66 15.73 -6.34 -2.01
N PHE A 67 16.42 -6.57 -0.89
CA PHE A 67 15.80 -6.76 0.42
C PHE A 67 15.20 -5.48 1.01
N TYR A 68 15.57 -4.31 0.50
CA TYR A 68 14.99 -3.03 0.87
C TYR A 68 13.72 -2.73 0.06
N ASN A 69 13.75 -2.87 -1.27
CA ASN A 69 12.62 -2.47 -2.13
C ASN A 69 11.43 -3.45 -2.12
N SER A 70 11.66 -4.75 -2.02
CA SER A 70 10.54 -5.73 -2.05
C SER A 70 9.67 -5.69 -0.79
N PRO A 71 10.24 -5.64 0.43
CA PRO A 71 9.46 -5.63 1.67
C PRO A 71 8.99 -4.25 2.08
N SER A 72 9.66 -3.17 1.63
CA SER A 72 9.35 -1.79 2.03
C SER A 72 7.92 -1.36 1.70
N PHE A 73 7.39 -1.77 0.55
CA PHE A 73 6.01 -1.51 0.18
C PHE A 73 5.00 -2.31 1.02
N VAL A 74 5.29 -3.57 1.32
CA VAL A 74 4.45 -4.38 2.23
C VAL A 74 4.45 -3.76 3.63
N ILE A 75 5.61 -3.30 4.10
CA ILE A 75 5.76 -2.58 5.37
C ILE A 75 5.01 -1.25 5.34
N LEU A 76 5.10 -0.47 4.25
CA LEU A 76 4.32 0.76 4.07
C LEU A 76 2.82 0.47 4.17
N PHE A 77 2.31 -0.54 3.48
CA PHE A 77 0.90 -0.91 3.51
C PHE A 77 0.44 -1.38 4.90
N ILE A 78 1.24 -2.22 5.59
CA ILE A 78 0.97 -2.66 6.95
C ILE A 78 0.96 -1.48 7.92
N ILE A 79 1.98 -0.62 7.87
CA ILE A 79 2.10 0.56 8.74
C ILE A 79 0.91 1.50 8.50
N HIS A 80 0.57 1.79 7.25
CA HIS A 80 -0.58 2.64 6.94
C HIS A 80 -1.89 2.02 7.47
N ASN A 81 -2.16 0.74 7.18
CA ASN A 81 -3.39 0.08 7.63
C ASN A 81 -3.53 -0.02 9.17
N PHE A 82 -2.45 -0.39 9.88
CA PHE A 82 -2.47 -0.49 11.35
C PHE A 82 -2.59 0.87 12.04
N LYS A 83 -1.97 1.89 11.48
CA LYS A 83 -1.87 3.20 12.11
C LYS A 83 -3.09 4.05 11.82
N LEU A 84 -3.65 3.98 10.61
CA LEU A 84 -4.84 4.76 10.24
C LEU A 84 -6.08 4.35 11.00
N SER A 85 -6.30 3.06 11.19
CA SER A 85 -7.43 2.55 11.96
C SER A 85 -7.43 3.10 13.40
N LYS A 86 -6.24 3.18 14.04
CA LYS A 86 -6.05 3.82 15.35
C LYS A 86 -6.14 5.35 15.33
N LEU A 87 -5.57 6.01 14.32
CA LEU A 87 -5.57 7.46 14.24
C LEU A 87 -6.97 8.01 13.94
N LEU A 88 -7.65 7.41 12.97
CA LEU A 88 -8.94 7.88 12.50
C LEU A 88 -10.09 7.45 13.39
N SER A 89 -10.03 6.32 14.12
CA SER A 89 -11.01 6.02 15.18
C SER A 89 -11.09 7.10 16.26
N THR A 90 -10.04 7.91 16.43
CA THR A 90 -10.03 9.03 17.38
C THR A 90 -10.54 10.35 16.79
N THR A 91 -10.66 10.48 15.46
CA THR A 91 -11.01 11.74 14.77
C THR A 91 -12.22 11.66 13.85
N PHE A 92 -12.58 10.47 13.36
CA PHE A 92 -13.68 10.18 12.46
C PHE A 92 -14.39 8.90 12.92
N LYS A 93 -15.71 8.88 12.85
CA LYS A 93 -16.48 7.66 13.12
C LYS A 93 -16.02 6.58 12.14
N VAL A 94 -15.28 5.59 12.61
CA VAL A 94 -15.04 4.36 11.84
C VAL A 94 -16.40 3.71 11.70
N TYR A 95 -16.93 3.68 10.48
CA TYR A 95 -18.15 2.93 10.20
C TYR A 95 -17.80 1.44 10.21
N ASN A 96 -18.70 0.61 10.77
CA ASN A 96 -18.54 -0.84 10.79
C ASN A 96 -18.68 -1.40 9.37
N ASN A 97 -17.68 -1.18 8.54
CA ASN A 97 -17.57 -1.77 7.22
C ASN A 97 -16.94 -3.16 7.39
N PRO A 98 -17.49 -4.21 6.77
CA PRO A 98 -16.93 -5.55 6.89
C PRO A 98 -15.50 -5.56 6.33
N ASN A 99 -14.52 -5.82 7.21
CA ASN A 99 -13.13 -6.00 6.80
C ASN A 99 -12.98 -7.35 6.11
N HIS A 100 -12.98 -7.33 4.78
CA HIS A 100 -12.75 -8.52 4.00
C HIS A 100 -11.23 -8.73 3.79
N LEU A 101 -10.62 -9.64 4.56
CA LEU A 101 -9.20 -10.03 4.48
C LEU A 101 -8.77 -10.43 3.06
N TYR A 102 -9.72 -10.93 2.26
CA TYR A 102 -9.53 -11.24 0.84
C TYR A 102 -8.98 -10.06 0.04
N VAL A 103 -9.54 -8.85 0.21
CA VAL A 103 -9.18 -7.71 -0.62
C VAL A 103 -7.81 -7.15 -0.21
N SER A 104 -7.48 -7.19 1.08
CA SER A 104 -6.12 -6.90 1.56
C SER A 104 -5.11 -7.96 1.08
N GLY A 105 -5.51 -9.23 1.01
CA GLY A 105 -4.67 -10.29 0.46
C GLY A 105 -4.46 -10.14 -1.05
N LEU A 106 -5.51 -9.77 -1.77
CA LEU A 106 -5.52 -9.52 -3.21
C LEU A 106 -4.68 -8.27 -3.55
N SER A 107 -4.76 -7.20 -2.75
CA SER A 107 -3.95 -5.98 -2.93
C SER A 107 -2.45 -6.26 -2.72
N ILE A 108 -2.09 -7.01 -1.67
CA ILE A 108 -0.71 -7.45 -1.41
C ILE A 108 -0.22 -8.36 -2.53
N PHE A 109 -1.04 -9.32 -2.96
CA PHE A 109 -0.69 -10.23 -4.06
C PHE A 109 -0.44 -9.48 -5.36
N ILE A 110 -1.32 -8.56 -5.73
CA ILE A 110 -1.18 -7.71 -6.92
C ILE A 110 0.12 -6.93 -6.87
N TYR A 111 0.38 -6.26 -5.75
CA TYR A 111 1.62 -5.54 -5.56
C TYR A 111 2.85 -6.44 -5.77
N SER A 112 2.92 -7.58 -5.07
CA SER A 112 4.05 -8.51 -5.16
C SER A 112 4.21 -9.11 -6.56
N PHE A 113 3.11 -9.50 -7.20
CA PHE A 113 3.10 -10.09 -8.54
C PHE A 113 3.65 -9.11 -9.58
N PHE A 114 3.12 -7.89 -9.61
CA PHE A 114 3.57 -6.89 -10.58
C PHE A 114 4.96 -6.33 -10.25
N TYR A 115 5.35 -6.27 -8.98
CA TYR A 115 6.71 -5.92 -8.58
C TYR A 115 7.74 -6.92 -9.12
N ILE A 116 7.46 -8.23 -9.00
CA ILE A 116 8.33 -9.29 -9.57
C ILE A 116 8.42 -9.16 -11.08
N ILE A 117 7.30 -8.96 -11.77
CA ILE A 117 7.29 -8.72 -13.23
C ILE A 117 8.15 -7.49 -13.58
N SER A 118 8.07 -6.43 -12.78
CA SER A 118 8.84 -5.21 -13.01
C SER A 118 10.35 -5.42 -12.83
N LEU A 119 10.77 -6.23 -11.85
CA LEU A 119 12.18 -6.59 -11.63
C LEU A 119 12.75 -7.46 -12.76
N ILE A 120 11.94 -8.35 -13.32
CA ILE A 120 12.37 -9.21 -14.44
C ILE A 120 12.58 -8.39 -15.72
N ASN A 121 11.80 -7.32 -15.88
CA ASN A 121 11.73 -6.53 -17.10
C ASN A 121 12.45 -5.18 -16.98
N ASP A 122 13.61 -5.10 -16.30
CA ASP A 122 14.46 -3.92 -16.02
C ASP A 122 14.59 -2.87 -17.17
N LYS A 123 14.25 -3.23 -18.42
CA LYS A 123 14.27 -2.38 -19.63
C LYS A 123 12.93 -1.73 -19.98
N PHE A 124 11.83 -2.00 -19.27
CA PHE A 124 10.50 -1.46 -19.58
C PHE A 124 9.93 -0.62 -18.43
N LEU A 125 10.46 0.60 -18.31
CA LEU A 125 10.00 1.61 -17.34
C LEU A 125 8.46 1.76 -17.33
N PHE A 126 7.85 1.70 -18.51
CA PHE A 126 6.40 1.81 -18.67
C PHE A 126 5.62 0.72 -17.90
N PHE A 127 6.06 -0.54 -17.97
CA PHE A 127 5.39 -1.63 -17.24
C PHE A 127 5.57 -1.51 -15.73
N HIS A 128 6.72 -1.01 -15.26
CA HIS A 128 6.95 -0.71 -13.85
C HIS A 128 6.01 0.40 -13.33
N PHE A 129 5.84 1.46 -14.11
CA PHE A 129 4.90 2.53 -13.77
C PHE A 129 3.45 2.06 -13.75
N LEU A 130 3.05 1.25 -14.74
CA LEU A 130 1.69 0.70 -14.83
C LEU A 130 1.40 -0.25 -13.66
N ALA A 131 2.36 -1.12 -13.32
CA ALA A 131 2.33 -2.00 -12.15
C ALA A 131 2.11 -1.24 -10.84
N ASN A 132 2.96 -0.23 -10.57
CA ASN A 132 2.87 0.58 -9.36
C ASN A 132 1.55 1.36 -9.30
N THR A 133 1.11 1.90 -10.44
CA THR A 133 -0.15 2.66 -10.55
C THR A 133 -1.35 1.80 -10.16
N LEU A 134 -1.42 0.57 -10.70
CA LEU A 134 -2.48 -0.38 -10.35
C LEU A 134 -2.45 -0.75 -8.87
N SER A 135 -1.27 -1.06 -8.32
CA SER A 135 -1.16 -1.39 -6.90
C SER A 135 -1.60 -0.26 -5.99
N TYR A 136 -1.11 0.96 -6.21
CA TYR A 136 -1.50 2.10 -5.40
C TYR A 136 -2.98 2.43 -5.55
N SER A 137 -3.57 2.23 -6.74
CA SER A 137 -5.01 2.43 -6.94
C SER A 137 -5.87 1.52 -6.07
N ILE A 138 -5.50 0.24 -5.96
CA ILE A 138 -6.25 -0.76 -5.17
C ILE A 138 -6.07 -0.49 -3.68
N PHE A 139 -4.87 -0.10 -3.26
CA PHE A 139 -4.62 0.30 -1.89
C PHE A 139 -5.46 1.51 -1.47
N LEU A 140 -5.48 2.56 -2.30
CA LEU A 140 -6.27 3.76 -2.01
C LEU A 140 -7.77 3.46 -2.00
N ASN A 141 -8.24 2.55 -2.84
CA ASN A 141 -9.62 2.06 -2.81
C ASN A 141 -9.97 1.34 -1.50
N GLU A 142 -9.07 0.46 -1.03
CA GLU A 142 -9.27 -0.23 0.23
C GLU A 142 -9.35 0.74 1.42
N LEU A 143 -8.45 1.72 1.46
CA LEU A 143 -8.47 2.79 2.45
C LEU A 143 -9.77 3.58 2.34
N ALA A 144 -10.09 4.14 1.18
CA ALA A 144 -11.30 4.92 0.94
C ALA A 144 -12.56 4.19 1.42
N TYR A 145 -12.71 2.92 1.05
CA TYR A 145 -13.85 2.10 1.44
C TYR A 145 -13.95 1.91 2.95
N SER A 146 -12.83 1.71 3.64
CA SER A 146 -12.84 1.54 5.10
C SER A 146 -13.30 2.80 5.86
N PHE A 147 -13.16 3.99 5.25
CA PHE A 147 -13.55 5.27 5.86
C PHE A 147 -14.85 5.84 5.29
N MET A 148 -15.47 5.16 4.33
CA MET A 148 -16.69 5.60 3.69
C MET A 148 -17.94 5.30 4.55
N ASN A 149 -18.85 6.27 4.64
CA ASN A 149 -20.17 6.04 5.25
C ASN A 149 -21.07 5.25 4.28
N ASN A 150 -21.05 3.92 4.40
CA ASN A 150 -21.79 3.03 3.51
C ASN A 150 -23.33 3.19 3.59
N ASN A 151 -23.86 3.79 4.67
CA ASN A 151 -25.30 4.05 4.80
C ASN A 151 -25.83 5.03 3.74
N LEU A 152 -24.95 5.88 3.16
CA LEU A 152 -25.34 6.88 2.16
C LEU A 152 -25.21 6.37 0.72
N TYR A 153 -24.31 5.41 0.47
CA TYR A 153 -23.89 5.08 -0.90
C TYR A 153 -24.14 3.62 -1.31
N ASN A 154 -24.59 2.76 -0.39
CA ASN A 154 -25.06 1.38 -0.66
C ASN A 154 -24.13 0.57 -1.60
N TYR A 155 -22.81 0.58 -1.38
CA TYR A 155 -21.91 -0.36 -2.07
C TYR A 155 -21.99 -1.74 -1.40
N HIS A 156 -22.12 -2.81 -2.20
CA HIS A 156 -22.23 -4.17 -1.65
C HIS A 156 -20.87 -4.73 -1.20
N ASN A 157 -19.78 -4.39 -1.91
CA ASN A 157 -18.43 -4.82 -1.57
C ASN A 157 -17.35 -3.83 -2.09
N LYS A 158 -16.09 -4.05 -1.69
CA LYS A 158 -14.92 -3.23 -2.10
C LYS A 158 -14.62 -3.27 -3.61
N ILE A 159 -15.00 -4.35 -4.29
CA ILE A 159 -14.77 -4.54 -5.73
C ILE A 159 -15.75 -3.67 -6.53
N ASP A 160 -17.03 -3.67 -6.14
CA ASP A 160 -18.07 -2.81 -6.70
C ASP A 160 -17.74 -1.34 -6.49
N PHE A 161 -17.15 -1.00 -5.34
CA PHE A 161 -16.68 0.34 -5.05
C PHE A 161 -15.52 0.76 -5.99
N TYR A 162 -14.54 -0.12 -6.20
CA TYR A 162 -13.46 0.10 -7.16
C TYR A 162 -13.99 0.28 -8.58
N ASN A 163 -14.84 -0.63 -9.06
CA ASN A 163 -15.37 -0.62 -10.42
C ASN A 163 -16.19 0.65 -10.75
N ASN A 164 -16.83 1.26 -9.74
CA ASN A 164 -17.57 2.50 -9.91
C ASN A 164 -16.69 3.75 -9.86
N ASN A 165 -15.55 3.71 -9.16
CA ASN A 165 -14.70 4.88 -8.90
C ASN A 165 -13.26 4.71 -9.41
N TYR A 166 -13.00 3.74 -10.29
CA TYR A 166 -11.64 3.35 -10.69
C TYR A 166 -10.85 4.51 -11.30
N TYR A 167 -11.49 5.42 -12.04
CA TYR A 167 -10.83 6.59 -12.62
C TYR A 167 -10.15 7.45 -11.55
N ILE A 168 -10.80 7.63 -10.39
CA ILE A 168 -10.26 8.40 -9.26
C ILE A 168 -9.04 7.67 -8.70
N PHE A 169 -9.18 6.37 -8.44
CA PHE A 169 -8.11 5.58 -7.83
C PHE A 169 -6.90 5.39 -8.75
N ILE A 170 -7.10 5.22 -10.06
CA ILE A 170 -6.01 5.15 -11.03
C ILE A 170 -5.28 6.49 -11.12
N LEU A 171 -6.01 7.62 -11.12
CA LEU A 171 -5.39 8.94 -11.15
C LEU A 171 -4.50 9.17 -9.92
N TYR A 172 -5.00 8.87 -8.72
CA TYR A 172 -4.20 8.99 -7.51
C TYR A 172 -3.05 7.95 -7.47
N GLY A 173 -3.27 6.73 -7.97
CA GLY A 173 -2.24 5.71 -8.10
C GLY A 173 -1.11 6.11 -9.06
N PHE A 174 -1.45 6.84 -10.12
CA PHE A 174 -0.47 7.38 -11.06
C PHE A 174 0.34 8.51 -10.39
N LEU A 175 -0.32 9.41 -9.68
CA LEU A 175 0.33 10.49 -8.92
C LEU A 175 1.27 9.93 -7.84
N THR A 176 0.84 8.95 -7.04
CA THR A 176 1.71 8.31 -6.04
C THR A 176 2.92 7.68 -6.72
N THR A 177 2.72 6.94 -7.81
CA THR A 177 3.81 6.29 -8.55
C THR A 177 4.81 7.31 -9.08
N TYR A 178 4.33 8.37 -9.71
CA TYR A 178 5.18 9.41 -10.29
C TYR A 178 6.00 10.14 -9.22
N LEU A 179 5.35 10.54 -8.12
CA LEU A 179 6.04 11.23 -7.03
C LEU A 179 7.05 10.32 -6.33
N THR A 180 6.74 9.04 -6.16
CA THR A 180 7.64 8.09 -5.49
C THR A 180 8.83 7.69 -6.35
N TYR A 181 8.65 7.66 -7.68
CA TYR A 181 9.73 7.35 -8.63
C TYR A 181 10.90 8.35 -8.57
N ILE A 182 10.63 9.61 -8.22
CA ILE A 182 11.66 10.67 -8.17
C ILE A 182 12.48 10.59 -6.88
N ILE A 183 12.02 9.85 -5.86
CA ILE A 183 12.69 9.79 -4.57
C ILE A 183 13.99 8.96 -4.68
N PRO A 184 15.12 9.48 -4.17
CA PRO A 184 16.34 8.70 -4.09
C PRO A 184 16.14 7.49 -3.16
N ILE A 185 16.75 6.37 -3.51
CA ILE A 185 16.44 5.07 -2.88
C ILE A 185 16.68 5.05 -1.36
N ASN A 186 17.67 5.82 -0.89
CA ASN A 186 18.00 5.97 0.52
C ASN A 186 16.89 6.65 1.34
N LEU A 187 16.04 7.47 0.72
CA LEU A 187 14.92 8.17 1.34
C LEU A 187 13.56 7.61 0.90
N PHE A 188 13.55 6.51 0.16
CA PHE A 188 12.34 5.96 -0.45
C PHE A 188 11.23 5.73 0.58
N LEU A 189 11.48 4.97 1.65
CA LEU A 189 10.47 4.66 2.68
C LEU A 189 9.89 5.88 3.42
N PRO A 190 10.70 6.79 4.00
CA PRO A 190 10.15 7.94 4.72
C PRO A 190 9.44 8.92 3.77
N CYS A 191 9.96 9.17 2.57
CA CYS A 191 9.32 10.10 1.64
C CYS A 191 8.05 9.50 0.99
N SER A 192 8.06 8.20 0.66
CA SER A 192 6.85 7.51 0.19
C SER A 192 5.77 7.46 1.26
N PHE A 193 6.14 7.30 2.54
CA PHE A 193 5.20 7.42 3.66
C PHE A 193 4.54 8.80 3.72
N ILE A 194 5.30 9.88 3.52
CA ILE A 194 4.76 11.25 3.48
C ILE A 194 3.76 11.38 2.31
N ILE A 195 4.18 11.01 1.10
CA ILE A 195 3.34 11.11 -0.11
C ILE A 195 2.06 10.30 0.04
N CYS A 196 2.17 9.05 0.48
CA CYS A 196 1.01 8.17 0.67
C CYS A 196 0.08 8.74 1.74
N SER A 197 0.60 9.28 2.84
CA SER A 197 -0.20 9.93 3.88
C SER A 197 -0.97 11.14 3.35
N LEU A 198 -0.32 11.97 2.52
CA LEU A 198 -0.98 13.13 1.92
C LEU A 198 -2.09 12.70 0.95
N ILE A 199 -1.79 11.79 0.03
CA ILE A 199 -2.77 11.34 -0.96
C ILE A 199 -3.94 10.64 -0.27
N GLN A 200 -3.67 9.80 0.71
CA GLN A 200 -4.69 9.14 1.53
C GLN A 200 -5.66 10.12 2.19
N ASN A 201 -5.17 11.18 2.85
CA ASN A 201 -6.07 12.14 3.51
C ASN A 201 -6.95 12.89 2.51
N SER A 202 -6.51 13.02 1.26
CA SER A 202 -7.32 13.62 0.20
C SER A 202 -8.43 12.70 -0.32
N VAL A 203 -8.19 11.40 -0.29
CA VAL A 203 -9.14 10.36 -0.73
C VAL A 203 -10.21 10.11 0.36
N ILE A 204 -9.83 10.26 1.64
CA ILE A 204 -10.78 10.19 2.76
C ILE A 204 -11.75 11.38 2.65
N ASN A 205 -13.07 11.11 2.65
CA ASN A 205 -14.16 12.08 2.51
C ASN A 205 -14.40 12.67 1.11
N LEU A 206 -13.82 12.10 0.04
CA LEU A 206 -14.36 12.38 -1.30
C LEU A 206 -15.80 11.88 -1.41
N THR A 207 -16.61 12.60 -2.18
CA THR A 207 -17.95 12.15 -2.59
C THR A 207 -17.79 11.13 -3.71
N TYR A 208 -18.32 9.93 -3.51
CA TYR A 208 -18.20 8.82 -4.47
C TYR A 208 -19.55 8.55 -5.10
N ASN A 209 -19.61 8.58 -6.44
CA ASN A 209 -20.88 8.38 -7.13
C ASN A 209 -21.07 6.91 -7.48
N LYS A 210 -22.24 6.35 -7.13
CA LYS A 210 -22.63 5.02 -7.58
C LYS A 210 -23.17 5.13 -9.01
N CYS A 211 -22.36 4.77 -10.00
CA CYS A 211 -22.84 4.62 -11.38
C CYS A 211 -23.67 3.33 -11.48
N SER A 212 -24.91 3.42 -11.94
CA SER A 212 -25.86 2.29 -11.95
C SER A 212 -25.53 1.17 -12.95
N ASN A 213 -24.52 1.33 -13.83
CA ASN A 213 -24.39 0.51 -15.04
C ASN A 213 -23.07 -0.26 -15.25
N ASN A 214 -22.08 -0.18 -14.36
CA ASN A 214 -20.83 -0.94 -14.56
C ASN A 214 -20.95 -2.36 -13.96
N LYS A 215 -21.42 -3.32 -14.78
CA LYS A 215 -21.40 -4.77 -14.46
C LYS A 215 -20.04 -5.45 -14.70
N LEU A 216 -19.05 -4.72 -15.20
CA LEU A 216 -17.72 -5.27 -15.50
C LEU A 216 -16.84 -5.26 -14.24
N ASN A 217 -16.42 -6.46 -13.81
CA ASN A 217 -15.40 -6.59 -12.78
C ASN A 217 -14.00 -6.40 -13.40
N LEU A 218 -13.42 -5.21 -13.21
CA LEU A 218 -12.08 -4.88 -13.72
C LEU A 218 -10.97 -5.74 -13.09
N LEU A 219 -11.21 -6.27 -11.88
CA LEU A 219 -10.27 -7.13 -11.16
C LEU A 219 -10.38 -8.60 -11.55
N TYR A 220 -11.38 -8.99 -12.35
CA TYR A 220 -11.65 -10.39 -12.70
C TYR A 220 -10.43 -11.15 -13.27
N PRO A 221 -9.65 -10.61 -14.23
CA PRO A 221 -8.48 -11.32 -14.75
C PRO A 221 -7.44 -11.62 -13.67
N ILE A 222 -7.33 -10.73 -12.69
CA ILE A 222 -6.40 -10.86 -11.57
C ILE A 222 -6.93 -11.85 -10.54
N GLU A 223 -8.22 -11.82 -10.23
CA GLU A 223 -8.89 -12.77 -9.34
C GLU A 223 -8.74 -14.22 -9.83
N VAL A 224 -8.83 -14.44 -11.14
CA VAL A 224 -8.64 -15.76 -11.77
C VAL A 224 -7.25 -16.34 -11.47
N ILE A 225 -6.22 -15.50 -11.36
CA ILE A 225 -4.85 -15.91 -11.03
C ILE A 225 -4.65 -16.01 -9.51
N PHE A 226 -5.20 -15.05 -8.76
CA PHE A 226 -5.05 -15.00 -7.30
C PHE A 226 -5.73 -16.16 -6.59
N ASN A 227 -6.97 -16.50 -6.98
CA ASN A 227 -7.79 -17.49 -6.28
C ASN A 227 -7.13 -18.88 -6.20
N PRO A 228 -6.56 -19.44 -7.30
CA PRO A 228 -5.80 -20.69 -7.23
C PRO A 228 -4.60 -20.62 -6.28
N ILE A 229 -3.84 -19.53 -6.31
CA ILE A 229 -2.64 -19.35 -5.47
C ILE A 229 -3.02 -19.22 -3.99
N ALA A 230 -4.03 -18.42 -3.68
CA ALA A 230 -4.55 -18.25 -2.34
C ALA A 230 -5.09 -19.58 -1.78
N ASN A 231 -5.81 -20.36 -2.60
CA ASN A 231 -6.28 -21.69 -2.22
C ASN A 231 -5.12 -22.66 -1.97
N PHE A 232 -4.10 -22.65 -2.82
CA PHE A 232 -2.91 -23.48 -2.65
C PHE A 232 -2.16 -23.14 -1.35
N LEU A 233 -1.86 -21.86 -1.11
CA LEU A 233 -1.20 -21.40 0.10
C LEU A 233 -2.05 -21.65 1.36
N GLY A 234 -3.35 -21.41 1.29
CA GLY A 234 -4.28 -21.71 2.37
C GLY A 234 -4.29 -23.19 2.72
N ASN A 235 -4.29 -24.07 1.72
CA ASN A 235 -4.19 -25.52 1.92
C ASN A 235 -2.86 -25.93 2.55
N ILE A 236 -1.74 -25.31 2.16
CA ILE A 236 -0.43 -25.54 2.80
C ILE A 236 -0.49 -25.12 4.28
N ILE A 237 -0.98 -23.92 4.58
CA ILE A 237 -1.05 -23.42 5.97
C ILE A 237 -1.95 -24.33 6.80
N LEU A 238 -3.13 -24.69 6.29
CA LEU A 238 -4.06 -25.61 6.96
C LEU A 238 -3.45 -26.99 7.16
N PHE A 239 -2.70 -27.50 6.17
CA PHE A 239 -1.96 -28.74 6.30
C PHE A 239 -0.93 -28.67 7.44
N TRP A 240 -0.14 -27.60 7.51
CA TRP A 240 0.86 -27.40 8.58
C TRP A 240 0.21 -27.24 9.96
N ILE A 241 -0.88 -26.48 10.07
CA ILE A 241 -1.62 -26.32 11.33
C ILE A 241 -2.21 -27.67 11.78
N ARG A 242 -2.84 -28.42 10.86
CA ARG A 242 -3.40 -29.75 11.17
C ARG A 242 -2.31 -30.74 11.57
N ARG A 243 -1.16 -30.72 10.89
CA ARG A 243 0.01 -31.53 11.27
C ARG A 243 0.48 -31.19 12.68
N ARG A 244 0.57 -29.90 13.03
CA ARG A 244 0.99 -29.46 14.36
C ARG A 244 -0.01 -29.89 15.45
N ASN A 245 -1.31 -29.77 15.19
CA ASN A 245 -2.35 -30.20 16.11
C ASN A 245 -2.37 -31.73 16.31
N MET A 246 -2.09 -32.51 15.25
CA MET A 246 -1.96 -33.97 15.38
C MET A 246 -0.75 -34.40 16.21
N ILE A 247 0.34 -33.62 16.19
CA ILE A 247 1.53 -33.88 17.01
C ILE A 247 1.26 -33.47 18.47
N SER A 248 0.50 -32.40 18.73
CA SER A 248 0.19 -31.94 20.09
C SER A 248 -0.87 -32.77 20.82
N ILE A 249 -1.67 -33.59 20.12
CA ILE A 249 -2.64 -34.52 20.74
C ILE A 249 -1.96 -35.82 21.22
N LYS A 250 -0.71 -36.06 20.83
CA LYS A 250 0.05 -37.27 21.20
C LYS A 250 0.95 -37.11 22.44
N TYR A 251 0.85 -36.00 23.17
CA TYR A 251 1.58 -35.76 24.43
C TYR A 251 0.61 -35.34 25.53
#